data_AF-A0A958RCK4-F1
#
_entry.id   AF-A0A958RCK4-F1
#
_cell.length_a   1.000
_cell.length_b   1.000
_cell.length_c   1.000
_cell.angle_alpha   90.00
_cell.angle_beta   90.00
_cell.angle_gamma   90.00
#
_symmetry.space_group_name_H-M   'P 1'
#
loop_
_entity.id
_entity.type
_entity.pdbx_description
1 polymer ?
#
loop_
_entity_poly.entity_id
_entity_poly.type
_entity_poly.pdbx_seq_one_letter_code
_entity_poly.pdbx_strand_id
1 'polypeptide(L)'
;MRKYLFLLSVLLYFVACNDQKNTPSASGKGLYKSHPKLVVGIVVDQMRYDYLPRFWDKYGEGGFKRMAAEGFNCRNHHFNYIPTYTGPGHASVYAGTTPATHGIIANDWYDKETGTMVYCVGDSTVSPLGTSAAAGKMSPRNMRTTSVADQLRLATQMQGKAIGISIKDRGAILPAGHAASAAYWFNPGKEGVFISSSYYMDELPGWVTAFNASRKVDTYMQVWNTLYPIDTYDESGPDDNPYEGKFTGEDAPVFPHDLPKLSAQNGDYGILNYTPFGNSLTTDFAIAAIEGEHLGGDDVTDFLAVSYSATDYAGHRFGVNSKEVQDTYLRLDKDLERLFNVLDENVGKGNYTVFLTADHGAVHVPAYLESVKIPAGYFEAPAFAARLNAFLKSRFKTDKLVKNISNQQLFLDQELIAEAGLEP
;
A
#
# COMPACT_ATOMS: atom_id res chain seq x y z
N MET A 1 -69.68 1.00 61.63
CA MET A 1 -69.70 2.48 61.67
C MET A 1 -68.34 3.00 61.20
N ARG A 2 -68.34 4.16 60.53
CA ARG A 2 -67.22 4.92 59.97
C ARG A 2 -66.60 4.44 58.65
N LYS A 3 -67.08 5.11 57.59
CA LYS A 3 -66.50 5.22 56.25
C LYS A 3 -65.17 5.97 56.33
N TYR A 4 -64.13 5.47 55.67
CA TYR A 4 -62.96 6.28 55.31
C TYR A 4 -62.95 6.44 53.79
N LEU A 5 -63.10 7.69 53.37
CA LEU A 5 -62.97 8.18 52.00
C LEU A 5 -61.47 8.41 51.78
N PHE A 6 -60.84 7.71 50.83
CA PHE A 6 -59.54 8.12 50.29
C PHE A 6 -59.77 8.55 48.84
N LEU A 7 -59.67 9.87 48.61
CA LEU A 7 -59.61 10.46 47.28
C LEU A 7 -58.28 10.05 46.64
N LEU A 8 -58.35 9.35 45.50
CA LEU A 8 -57.20 9.15 44.63
C LEU A 8 -57.23 10.25 43.56
N SER A 9 -56.36 11.25 43.71
CA SER A 9 -56.11 12.27 42.69
C SER A 9 -55.32 11.65 41.53
N VAL A 10 -55.98 11.42 40.40
CA VAL A 10 -55.33 11.02 39.14
C VAL A 10 -54.72 12.27 38.51
N LEU A 11 -53.40 12.38 38.56
CA LEU A 11 -52.62 13.37 37.82
C LEU A 11 -52.55 12.92 36.34
N LEU A 12 -53.28 13.58 35.45
CA LEU A 12 -53.16 13.42 34.00
C LEU A 12 -51.89 14.15 33.53
N TYR A 13 -50.81 13.41 33.28
CA TYR A 13 -49.66 13.91 32.53
C TYR A 13 -50.03 13.99 31.04
N PHE A 14 -50.21 15.21 30.54
CA PHE A 14 -50.20 15.49 29.11
C PHE A 14 -48.77 15.32 28.59
N VAL A 15 -48.48 14.17 27.99
CA VAL A 15 -47.30 14.02 27.13
C VAL A 15 -47.61 14.75 25.83
N ALA A 16 -47.02 15.93 25.66
CA ALA A 16 -46.95 16.59 24.36
C ALA A 16 -46.13 15.69 23.43
N CYS A 17 -46.80 15.06 22.45
CA CYS A 17 -46.13 14.51 21.28
C CYS A 17 -45.43 15.68 20.57
N ASN A 18 -44.12 15.77 20.74
CA ASN A 18 -43.30 16.58 19.84
C ASN A 18 -43.30 15.84 18.50
N ASP A 19 -44.04 16.38 17.52
CA ASP A 19 -44.00 15.92 16.14
C ASP A 19 -42.54 15.86 15.69
N GLN A 20 -42.08 14.64 15.36
CA GLN A 20 -40.87 14.46 14.57
C GLN A 20 -41.06 15.28 13.30
N LYS A 21 -40.23 16.32 13.12
CA LYS A 21 -40.12 17.03 11.86
C LYS A 21 -39.91 15.97 10.77
N ASN A 22 -40.94 15.81 9.94
CA ASN A 22 -40.94 14.96 8.75
C ASN A 22 -39.63 15.16 7.99
N THR A 23 -38.74 14.19 8.08
CA THR A 23 -37.64 14.04 7.14
C THR A 23 -38.31 13.78 5.79
N PRO A 24 -38.00 14.54 4.72
CA PRO A 24 -38.57 14.24 3.43
C PRO A 24 -38.18 12.82 3.06
N SER A 25 -39.19 11.95 2.91
CA SER A 25 -39.05 10.64 2.29
C SER A 25 -38.31 10.84 0.97
N ALA A 26 -37.06 10.38 0.90
CA ALA A 26 -36.32 10.32 -0.33
C ALA A 26 -37.11 9.42 -1.28
N SER A 27 -37.85 10.04 -2.20
CA SER A 27 -38.52 9.35 -3.28
C SER A 27 -37.48 8.46 -3.98
N GLY A 28 -37.77 7.16 -4.12
CA GLY A 28 -36.91 6.14 -4.75
C GLY A 28 -36.64 6.35 -6.25
N LYS A 29 -36.60 7.60 -6.74
CA LYS A 29 -36.29 8.01 -8.11
C LYS A 29 -34.83 8.49 -8.30
N GLY A 30 -33.97 8.35 -7.29
CA GLY A 30 -32.56 8.80 -7.32
C GLY A 30 -31.50 7.75 -6.98
N LEU A 31 -31.88 6.52 -6.60
CA LEU A 31 -30.94 5.50 -6.09
C LEU A 31 -29.85 5.06 -7.09
N TYR A 32 -30.08 5.25 -8.39
CA TYR A 32 -29.13 4.92 -9.47
C TYR A 32 -28.52 6.16 -10.15
N LYS A 33 -28.71 7.37 -9.60
CA LYS A 33 -28.42 8.64 -10.32
C LYS A 33 -27.25 9.46 -9.78
N SER A 34 -26.60 9.06 -8.71
CA SER A 34 -25.38 9.72 -8.24
C SER A 34 -24.27 8.68 -8.07
N HIS A 35 -23.47 8.49 -9.12
CA HIS A 35 -22.16 7.88 -9.00
C HIS A 35 -21.12 8.98 -8.76
N PRO A 36 -20.02 8.69 -8.06
CA PRO A 36 -18.90 9.62 -8.03
C PRO A 36 -18.35 9.82 -9.44
N LYS A 37 -17.77 10.98 -9.70
CA LYS A 37 -16.97 11.30 -10.88
C LYS A 37 -15.58 10.67 -10.80
N LEU A 38 -15.06 10.48 -9.58
CA LEU A 38 -13.77 9.84 -9.35
C LEU A 38 -13.80 8.94 -8.11
N VAL A 39 -13.29 7.73 -8.25
CA VAL A 39 -12.94 6.86 -7.11
C VAL A 39 -11.43 6.88 -6.92
N VAL A 40 -10.98 7.17 -5.70
CA VAL A 40 -9.56 7.15 -5.33
C VAL A 40 -9.32 6.01 -4.34
N GLY A 41 -8.55 5.02 -4.76
CA GLY A 41 -8.09 3.93 -3.90
C GLY A 41 -6.69 4.21 -3.37
N ILE A 42 -6.53 4.27 -2.06
CA ILE A 42 -5.25 4.51 -1.41
C ILE A 42 -4.81 3.26 -0.67
N VAL A 43 -3.60 2.79 -0.95
CA VAL A 43 -2.93 1.76 -0.15
C VAL A 43 -1.70 2.38 0.48
N VAL A 44 -1.63 2.36 1.82
CA VAL A 44 -0.42 2.72 2.56
C VAL A 44 0.31 1.42 2.89
N ASP A 45 1.42 1.19 2.19
CA ASP A 45 2.19 -0.05 2.24
C ASP A 45 2.72 -0.29 3.65
N GLN A 46 2.54 -1.50 4.19
CA GLN A 46 2.93 -1.87 5.56
C GLN A 46 2.22 -1.08 6.68
N MET A 47 1.09 -0.41 6.41
CA MET A 47 0.38 0.34 7.45
C MET A 47 -0.34 -0.56 8.44
N ARG A 48 0.21 -0.64 9.66
CA ARG A 48 -0.50 -1.21 10.81
C ARG A 48 -1.62 -0.26 11.22
N TYR A 49 -2.77 -0.84 11.59
CA TYR A 49 -3.92 -0.06 12.06
C TYR A 49 -3.58 0.84 13.26
N ASP A 50 -2.69 0.39 14.16
CA ASP A 50 -2.33 1.13 15.36
C ASP A 50 -1.54 2.42 15.09
N TYR A 51 -1.01 2.65 13.88
CA TYR A 51 -0.42 3.96 13.53
C TYR A 51 -1.44 5.10 13.51
N LEU A 52 -2.72 4.82 13.28
CA LEU A 52 -3.78 5.83 13.38
C LEU A 52 -3.93 6.35 14.81
N PRO A 53 -4.27 5.53 15.82
CA PRO A 53 -4.37 6.00 17.20
C PRO A 53 -3.02 6.35 17.82
N ARG A 54 -1.91 5.69 17.41
CA ARG A 54 -0.59 5.93 18.01
C ARG A 54 -0.06 7.32 17.74
N PHE A 55 -0.22 7.86 16.53
CA PHE A 55 0.28 9.20 16.18
C PHE A 55 -0.83 10.26 16.11
N TRP A 56 -2.02 9.94 16.61
CA TRP A 56 -3.25 10.70 16.44
C TRP A 56 -3.13 12.17 16.84
N ASP A 57 -2.50 12.43 17.98
CA ASP A 57 -2.40 13.78 18.57
C ASP A 57 -1.42 14.69 17.82
N LYS A 58 -0.63 14.13 16.89
CA LYS A 58 0.33 14.87 16.05
C LYS A 58 -0.10 15.02 14.59
N TYR A 59 -1.16 14.33 14.18
CA TYR A 59 -1.77 14.54 12.86
C TYR A 59 -2.51 15.86 12.79
N GLY A 60 -2.49 16.49 11.61
CA GLY A 60 -3.34 17.60 11.26
C GLY A 60 -4.78 17.17 11.02
N GLU A 61 -5.68 18.14 10.86
CA GLU A 61 -7.11 17.88 10.69
C GLU A 61 -7.47 17.47 9.25
N GLY A 62 -6.61 17.77 8.27
CA GLY A 62 -6.91 17.59 6.84
C GLY A 62 -6.57 16.22 6.24
N GLY A 63 -5.77 15.39 6.92
CA GLY A 63 -5.30 14.10 6.41
C GLY A 63 -6.08 12.90 6.98
N PHE A 64 -5.42 12.07 7.80
CA PHE A 64 -6.04 10.88 8.40
C PHE A 64 -7.25 11.23 9.27
N LYS A 65 -7.18 12.33 10.03
CA LYS A 65 -8.28 12.80 10.87
C LYS A 65 -9.52 13.14 10.05
N ARG A 66 -9.36 13.80 8.90
CA ARG A 66 -10.45 14.09 7.96
C ARG A 66 -11.18 12.81 7.56
N MET A 67 -10.44 11.79 7.12
CA MET A 67 -11.04 10.50 6.73
C MET A 67 -11.80 9.83 7.88
N ALA A 68 -11.23 9.88 9.09
CA ALA A 68 -11.85 9.26 10.26
C ALA A 68 -13.06 10.03 10.79
N ALA A 69 -13.09 11.37 10.66
CA ALA A 69 -14.16 12.23 11.14
C ALA A 69 -15.31 12.37 10.14
N GLU A 70 -15.00 12.42 8.84
CA GLU A 70 -15.98 12.64 7.76
C GLU A 70 -16.37 11.34 7.04
N GLY A 71 -15.66 10.24 7.28
CA GLY A 71 -15.86 8.95 6.63
C GLY A 71 -16.31 7.83 7.58
N PHE A 72 -16.00 6.59 7.19
CA PHE A 72 -16.26 5.40 7.99
C PHE A 72 -14.96 4.63 8.25
N ASN A 73 -14.67 4.33 9.52
CA ASN A 73 -13.43 3.67 9.92
C ASN A 73 -13.68 2.21 10.35
N CYS A 74 -13.23 1.27 9.52
CA CYS A 74 -13.28 -0.17 9.78
C CYS A 74 -12.10 -0.62 10.67
N ARG A 75 -12.30 -0.65 11.99
CA ARG A 75 -11.24 -0.91 12.98
C ARG A 75 -10.83 -2.38 13.17
N ASN A 76 -11.54 -3.32 12.54
CA ASN A 76 -11.36 -4.76 12.75
C ASN A 76 -11.27 -5.51 11.40
N HIS A 77 -10.48 -4.97 10.47
CA HIS A 77 -10.23 -5.60 9.17
C HIS A 77 -8.95 -6.45 9.23
N HIS A 78 -8.99 -7.66 8.69
CA HIS A 78 -7.86 -8.61 8.71
C HIS A 78 -7.68 -9.27 7.34
N PHE A 79 -6.45 -9.62 7.01
CA PHE A 79 -6.14 -10.43 5.85
C PHE A 79 -6.52 -11.89 6.12
N ASN A 80 -7.24 -12.50 5.18
CA ASN A 80 -7.71 -13.89 5.27
C ASN A 80 -6.84 -14.87 4.46
N TYR A 81 -5.58 -14.51 4.21
CA TYR A 81 -4.62 -15.30 3.46
C TYR A 81 -3.20 -15.11 4.00
N ILE A 82 -2.30 -16.00 3.56
CA ILE A 82 -0.85 -15.89 3.74
C ILE A 82 -0.16 -16.24 2.41
N PRO A 83 1.04 -15.70 2.14
CA PRO A 83 1.77 -14.70 2.94
C PRO A 83 1.20 -13.28 2.76
N THR A 84 1.31 -12.46 3.81
CA THR A 84 0.90 -11.03 3.79
C THR A 84 2.03 -10.17 3.23
N TYR A 85 2.23 -10.24 1.91
CA TYR A 85 3.22 -9.45 1.17
C TYR A 85 2.54 -8.41 0.27
N THR A 86 3.33 -7.42 -0.19
CA THR A 86 2.86 -6.31 -1.02
C THR A 86 2.03 -6.71 -2.24
N GLY A 87 2.55 -7.59 -3.10
CA GLY A 87 1.88 -8.03 -4.32
C GLY A 87 0.52 -8.70 -4.06
N PRO A 88 0.47 -9.76 -3.23
CA PRO A 88 -0.78 -10.37 -2.78
C PRO A 88 -1.78 -9.37 -2.19
N GLY A 89 -1.30 -8.46 -1.34
CA GLY A 89 -2.11 -7.43 -0.70
C GLY A 89 -2.77 -6.46 -1.66
N HIS A 90 -1.97 -5.85 -2.55
CA HIS A 90 -2.49 -4.95 -3.57
C HIS A 90 -3.49 -5.66 -4.50
N ALA A 91 -3.19 -6.88 -4.95
CA ALA A 91 -4.12 -7.63 -5.79
C ALA A 91 -5.44 -7.95 -5.04
N SER A 92 -5.37 -8.37 -3.77
CA SER A 92 -6.55 -8.75 -2.98
C SER A 92 -7.49 -7.58 -2.72
N VAL A 93 -6.95 -6.40 -2.37
CA VAL A 93 -7.74 -5.18 -2.11
C VAL A 93 -8.60 -4.81 -3.32
N TYR A 94 -8.05 -4.92 -4.53
CA TYR A 94 -8.72 -4.46 -5.75
C TYR A 94 -9.47 -5.57 -6.50
N ALA A 95 -9.11 -6.84 -6.31
CA ALA A 95 -9.82 -7.96 -6.92
C ALA A 95 -11.03 -8.45 -6.10
N GLY A 96 -11.08 -8.12 -4.80
CA GLY A 96 -12.13 -8.61 -3.90
C GLY A 96 -12.05 -10.13 -3.66
N THR A 97 -10.87 -10.73 -3.83
CA THR A 97 -10.61 -12.16 -3.63
C THR A 97 -9.19 -12.39 -3.13
N THR A 98 -8.82 -13.63 -2.85
CA THR A 98 -7.53 -13.99 -2.24
C THR A 98 -6.51 -14.49 -3.27
N PRO A 99 -5.23 -14.66 -2.88
CA PRO A 99 -4.18 -15.17 -3.77
C PRO A 99 -4.48 -16.51 -4.43
N ALA A 100 -5.26 -17.37 -3.76
CA ALA A 100 -5.70 -18.64 -4.31
C ALA A 100 -6.56 -18.48 -5.58
N THR A 101 -7.21 -17.33 -5.76
CA THR A 101 -8.07 -17.04 -6.92
C THR A 101 -7.40 -16.09 -7.90
N HIS A 102 -6.87 -14.95 -7.45
CA HIS A 102 -6.27 -13.96 -8.36
C HIS A 102 -4.87 -14.35 -8.84
N GLY A 103 -4.23 -15.35 -8.23
CA GLY A 103 -2.98 -15.96 -8.72
C GLY A 103 -1.69 -15.22 -8.33
N ILE A 104 -1.77 -14.08 -7.65
CA ILE A 104 -0.61 -13.35 -7.13
C ILE A 104 -0.31 -13.84 -5.72
N ILE A 105 0.49 -14.90 -5.62
CA ILE A 105 0.71 -15.65 -4.37
C ILE A 105 1.87 -15.13 -3.50
N ALA A 106 2.75 -14.31 -4.08
CA ALA A 106 3.86 -13.65 -3.40
C ALA A 106 4.37 -12.49 -4.26
N ASN A 107 5.35 -11.72 -3.75
CA ASN A 107 6.09 -10.75 -4.58
C ASN A 107 6.88 -11.48 -5.68
N ASP A 108 7.49 -12.61 -5.33
CA ASP A 108 8.17 -13.53 -6.22
C ASP A 108 7.78 -14.96 -5.83
N TRP A 109 7.54 -15.85 -6.78
CA TRP A 109 7.29 -17.27 -6.51
C TRP A 109 8.12 -18.19 -7.37
N TYR A 110 8.38 -19.38 -6.85
CA TYR A 110 8.99 -20.44 -7.61
C TYR A 110 7.94 -21.10 -8.51
N ASP A 111 8.12 -21.03 -9.81
CA ASP A 111 7.32 -21.77 -10.78
C ASP A 111 7.95 -23.16 -10.97
N LYS A 112 7.23 -24.19 -10.53
CA LYS A 112 7.68 -25.58 -10.57
C LYS A 112 7.73 -26.16 -11.99
N GLU A 113 6.98 -25.61 -12.93
CA GLU A 113 6.92 -26.08 -14.32
C GLU A 113 8.13 -25.57 -15.11
N THR A 114 8.52 -24.31 -14.90
CA THR A 114 9.72 -23.73 -15.54
C THR A 114 11.00 -23.94 -14.74
N GLY A 115 10.87 -24.19 -13.43
CA GLY A 115 11.98 -24.31 -12.50
C GLY A 115 12.64 -22.99 -12.12
N THR A 116 11.98 -21.84 -12.32
CA THR A 116 12.55 -20.50 -12.10
C THR A 116 11.72 -19.66 -11.13
N MET A 117 12.33 -18.62 -10.54
CA MET A 117 11.58 -17.59 -9.83
C MET A 117 10.87 -16.67 -10.83
N VAL A 118 9.63 -16.30 -10.53
CA VAL A 118 8.80 -15.39 -11.30
C VAL A 118 8.45 -14.20 -10.43
N TYR A 119 8.75 -12.99 -10.91
CA TYR A 119 8.34 -11.75 -10.26
C TYR A 119 6.87 -11.43 -10.60
N CYS A 120 6.11 -10.98 -9.60
CA CYS A 120 4.65 -10.88 -9.70
C CYS A 120 4.11 -10.08 -10.88
N VAL A 121 4.79 -9.00 -11.27
CA VAL A 121 4.41 -8.16 -12.40
C VAL A 121 5.47 -8.17 -13.51
N GLY A 122 6.47 -9.05 -13.44
CA GLY A 122 7.51 -9.16 -14.45
C GLY A 122 6.97 -9.66 -15.79
N ASP A 123 7.26 -8.94 -16.86
CA ASP A 123 6.84 -9.32 -18.22
C ASP A 123 7.90 -8.95 -19.25
N SER A 124 8.64 -9.96 -19.72
CA SER A 124 9.69 -9.78 -20.72
C SER A 124 9.16 -9.48 -22.12
N THR A 125 7.84 -9.57 -22.35
CA THR A 125 7.19 -9.36 -23.65
C THR A 125 6.82 -7.91 -23.94
N VAL A 126 6.96 -7.02 -22.94
CA VAL A 126 6.71 -5.58 -23.09
C VAL A 126 8.01 -4.78 -23.05
N SER A 127 7.97 -3.57 -23.59
CA SER A 127 9.09 -2.63 -23.62
C SER A 127 8.94 -1.55 -22.54
N PRO A 128 10.05 -1.08 -21.94
CA PRO A 128 10.01 0.02 -20.99
C PRO A 128 9.66 1.35 -21.69
N LEU A 129 8.90 2.22 -21.00
CA LEU A 129 8.60 3.59 -21.44
C LEU A 129 9.11 4.61 -20.42
N GLY A 130 9.84 5.63 -20.90
CA GLY A 130 10.47 6.64 -20.03
C GLY A 130 11.85 6.25 -19.47
N THR A 131 12.31 5.03 -19.75
CA THR A 131 13.66 4.54 -19.41
C THR A 131 14.11 3.47 -20.41
N SER A 132 15.40 3.17 -20.41
CA SER A 132 15.95 1.97 -21.06
C SER A 132 16.11 0.77 -20.11
N ALA A 133 15.88 0.97 -18.81
CA ALA A 133 16.07 -0.04 -17.78
C ALA A 133 15.05 -1.17 -17.86
N ALA A 134 15.45 -2.37 -17.45
CA ALA A 134 14.56 -3.53 -17.34
C ALA A 134 13.43 -3.33 -16.30
N ALA A 135 13.56 -2.32 -15.43
CA ALA A 135 12.52 -1.92 -14.48
C ALA A 135 11.19 -1.52 -15.16
N GLY A 136 11.21 -1.18 -16.46
CA GLY A 136 9.98 -0.92 -17.23
C GLY A 136 9.35 -2.15 -17.88
N LYS A 137 9.92 -3.35 -17.73
CA LYS A 137 9.39 -4.60 -18.33
C LYS A 137 8.37 -5.26 -17.41
N MET A 138 7.27 -4.56 -17.15
CA MET A 138 6.25 -4.96 -16.18
C MET A 138 4.83 -4.87 -16.76
N SER A 139 3.95 -5.79 -16.36
CA SER A 139 2.53 -5.84 -16.76
C SER A 139 1.67 -6.61 -15.73
N PRO A 140 0.33 -6.51 -15.77
CA PRO A 140 -0.54 -7.27 -14.88
C PRO A 140 -0.74 -8.73 -15.32
N ARG A 141 0.01 -9.24 -16.31
CA ARG A 141 -0.21 -10.54 -16.99
C ARG A 141 -0.38 -11.75 -16.07
N ASN A 142 0.25 -11.75 -14.90
CA ASN A 142 0.15 -12.87 -13.95
C ASN A 142 -1.12 -12.83 -13.08
N MET A 143 -1.84 -11.71 -13.04
CA MET A 143 -3.11 -11.59 -12.35
C MET A 143 -4.19 -12.29 -13.17
N ARG A 144 -4.94 -13.21 -12.55
CA ARG A 144 -5.91 -14.07 -13.26
C ARG A 144 -7.35 -13.53 -13.24
N THR A 145 -7.61 -12.52 -12.42
CA THR A 145 -8.95 -11.97 -12.19
C THR A 145 -8.96 -10.50 -12.55
N THR A 146 -10.12 -9.97 -12.90
CA THR A 146 -10.31 -8.52 -13.05
C THR A 146 -10.18 -7.81 -11.70
N SER A 147 -9.68 -6.57 -11.70
CA SER A 147 -9.81 -5.64 -10.57
C SER A 147 -11.16 -4.90 -10.59
N VAL A 148 -11.48 -4.16 -9.53
CA VAL A 148 -12.62 -3.23 -9.53
C VAL A 148 -12.43 -2.11 -10.56
N ALA A 149 -11.19 -1.70 -10.84
CA ALA A 149 -10.88 -0.73 -11.89
C ALA A 149 -11.14 -1.33 -13.29
N ASP A 150 -10.82 -2.60 -13.53
CA ASP A 150 -11.22 -3.31 -14.75
C ASP A 150 -12.74 -3.33 -14.93
N GLN A 151 -13.48 -3.59 -13.84
CA GLN A 151 -14.95 -3.60 -13.86
C GLN A 151 -15.53 -2.21 -14.14
N LEU A 152 -14.92 -1.13 -13.62
CA LEU A 152 -15.29 0.25 -13.96
C LEU A 152 -15.03 0.54 -15.44
N ARG A 153 -13.87 0.13 -15.98
CA ARG A 153 -13.53 0.30 -17.39
C ARG A 153 -14.55 -0.41 -18.28
N LEU A 154 -14.94 -1.63 -17.94
CA LEU A 154 -16.00 -2.37 -18.65
C LEU A 154 -17.38 -1.69 -18.53
N ALA A 155 -17.76 -1.28 -17.32
CA ALA A 155 -19.06 -0.66 -17.06
C ALA A 155 -19.25 0.69 -17.78
N THR A 156 -18.16 1.44 -17.96
CA THR A 156 -18.15 2.72 -18.69
C THR A 156 -17.86 2.57 -20.19
N GLN A 157 -17.83 1.34 -20.71
CA GLN A 157 -17.47 1.07 -22.11
C GLN A 157 -16.13 1.71 -22.52
N MET A 158 -15.15 1.63 -21.62
CA MET A 158 -13.80 2.19 -21.72
C MET A 158 -13.71 3.71 -21.79
N GLN A 159 -14.81 4.43 -21.52
CA GLN A 159 -14.82 5.89 -21.48
C GLN A 159 -14.16 6.43 -20.22
N GLY A 160 -14.45 5.83 -19.04
CA GLY A 160 -13.82 6.23 -17.78
C GLY A 160 -12.40 5.72 -17.72
N LYS A 161 -11.49 6.46 -17.11
CA LYS A 161 -10.06 6.14 -17.00
C LYS A 161 -9.77 5.32 -15.75
N ALA A 162 -8.72 4.51 -15.81
CA ALA A 162 -8.18 3.78 -14.67
C ALA A 162 -6.67 3.94 -14.63
N ILE A 163 -6.13 4.57 -13.58
CA ILE A 163 -4.71 4.90 -13.46
C ILE A 163 -4.17 4.40 -12.12
N GLY A 164 -3.04 3.68 -12.16
CA GLY A 164 -2.29 3.27 -10.97
C GLY A 164 -0.98 4.03 -10.81
N ILE A 165 -0.64 4.45 -9.59
CA ILE A 165 0.56 5.23 -9.28
C ILE A 165 1.20 4.72 -7.99
N SER A 166 2.52 4.50 -8.03
CA SER A 166 3.30 4.09 -6.86
C SER A 166 4.79 4.33 -7.09
N ILE A 167 5.63 4.27 -6.06
CA ILE A 167 7.08 4.07 -6.27
C ILE A 167 7.44 2.61 -6.55
N LYS A 168 6.53 1.65 -6.29
CA LYS A 168 6.69 0.22 -6.61
C LYS A 168 5.81 -0.15 -7.81
N ASP A 169 6.38 -0.77 -8.83
CA ASP A 169 5.63 -1.31 -9.98
C ASP A 169 4.35 -2.09 -9.59
N ARG A 170 4.47 -3.10 -8.73
CA ARG A 170 3.35 -3.94 -8.27
C ARG A 170 2.29 -3.17 -7.47
N GLY A 171 2.68 -2.06 -6.83
CA GLY A 171 1.77 -1.16 -6.13
C GLY A 171 0.95 -0.26 -7.07
N ALA A 172 1.42 -0.04 -8.30
CA ALA A 172 0.68 0.68 -9.34
C ALA A 172 -0.13 -0.29 -10.24
N ILE A 173 0.50 -1.39 -10.66
CA ILE A 173 0.00 -2.29 -11.71
C ILE A 173 -1.19 -3.14 -11.23
N LEU A 174 -1.07 -3.80 -10.08
CA LEU A 174 -2.09 -4.74 -9.60
C LEU A 174 -3.41 -4.04 -9.23
N PRO A 175 -3.38 -2.83 -8.62
CA PRO A 175 -4.60 -2.04 -8.42
C PRO A 175 -5.29 -1.58 -9.70
N ALA A 176 -4.50 -1.11 -10.68
CA ALA A 176 -5.03 -0.56 -11.94
C ALA A 176 -5.71 -1.64 -12.79
N GLY A 177 -5.23 -2.87 -12.72
CA GLY A 177 -5.80 -4.02 -13.46
C GLY A 177 -5.37 -4.07 -14.92
N HIS A 178 -6.01 -4.96 -15.67
CA HIS A 178 -5.70 -5.30 -17.06
C HIS A 178 -6.13 -4.23 -18.06
N ALA A 179 -7.30 -3.64 -17.85
CA ALA A 179 -7.92 -2.66 -18.74
C ALA A 179 -7.54 -1.22 -18.39
N ALA A 180 -6.54 -1.03 -17.52
CA ALA A 180 -6.07 0.27 -17.10
C ALA A 180 -5.71 1.18 -18.28
N SER A 181 -6.02 2.47 -18.16
CA SER A 181 -5.52 3.49 -19.07
C SER A 181 -4.00 3.63 -18.95
N ALA A 182 -3.48 3.56 -17.72
CA ALA A 182 -2.04 3.54 -17.46
C ALA A 182 -1.73 2.99 -16.06
N ALA A 183 -0.50 2.51 -15.88
CA ALA A 183 0.12 2.40 -14.57
C ALA A 183 1.50 3.05 -14.63
N TYR A 184 1.84 3.83 -13.60
CA TYR A 184 3.09 4.55 -13.49
C TYR A 184 3.83 4.17 -12.22
N TRP A 185 5.12 3.87 -12.35
CA TRP A 185 5.98 3.59 -11.21
C TRP A 185 7.30 4.31 -11.28
N PHE A 186 7.87 4.59 -10.12
CA PHE A 186 9.14 5.30 -10.03
C PHE A 186 10.30 4.38 -10.41
N ASN A 187 11.08 4.79 -11.40
CA ASN A 187 12.42 4.28 -11.65
C ASN A 187 13.43 5.22 -10.96
N PRO A 188 13.89 4.87 -9.75
CA PRO A 188 14.83 5.71 -9.02
C PRO A 188 16.17 5.75 -9.76
N GLY A 189 17.10 4.83 -9.48
CA GLY A 189 18.43 4.80 -10.09
C GLY A 189 19.05 6.20 -10.24
N LYS A 190 19.77 6.40 -11.34
CA LYS A 190 20.31 7.72 -11.70
C LYS A 190 19.32 8.64 -12.39
N GLU A 191 18.24 8.07 -12.94
CA GLU A 191 17.29 8.83 -13.76
C GLU A 191 16.29 9.60 -12.87
N GLY A 192 15.73 8.97 -11.84
CA GLY A 192 14.76 9.57 -10.94
C GLY A 192 13.48 9.97 -11.65
N VAL A 193 12.87 9.05 -12.41
CA VAL A 193 11.73 9.34 -13.30
C VAL A 193 10.59 8.36 -13.07
N PHE A 194 9.35 8.80 -13.28
CA PHE A 194 8.22 7.89 -13.40
C PHE A 194 8.17 7.28 -14.79
N ILE A 195 7.98 5.97 -14.84
CA ILE A 195 8.00 5.15 -16.05
C ILE A 195 6.71 4.35 -16.18
N SER A 196 6.52 3.74 -17.35
CA SER A 196 5.46 2.79 -17.63
C SER A 196 5.99 1.68 -18.56
N SER A 197 5.10 0.89 -19.16
CA SER A 197 5.45 -0.12 -20.16
C SER A 197 4.53 -0.07 -21.37
N SER A 198 4.99 -0.68 -22.46
CA SER A 198 4.21 -0.84 -23.69
C SER A 198 2.96 -1.72 -23.54
N TYR A 199 2.66 -2.22 -22.34
CA TYR A 199 1.37 -2.85 -22.05
C TYR A 199 0.23 -1.84 -22.11
N TYR A 200 0.46 -0.61 -21.63
CA TYR A 200 -0.59 0.38 -21.42
C TYR A 200 -0.78 1.32 -22.61
N MET A 201 0.32 1.71 -23.25
CA MET A 201 0.36 2.75 -24.28
C MET A 201 1.66 2.66 -25.10
N ASP A 202 1.71 3.35 -26.23
CA ASP A 202 2.90 3.33 -27.10
C ASP A 202 3.99 4.31 -26.64
N GLU A 203 3.60 5.43 -26.03
CA GLU A 203 4.49 6.48 -25.52
C GLU A 203 3.94 7.14 -24.25
N LEU A 204 4.82 7.76 -23.45
CA LEU A 204 4.39 8.49 -22.26
C LEU A 204 3.61 9.77 -22.66
N PRO A 205 2.48 10.08 -22.00
CA PRO A 205 1.74 11.30 -22.23
C PRO A 205 2.58 12.55 -21.97
N GLY A 206 2.22 13.65 -22.63
CA GLY A 206 2.93 14.94 -22.51
C GLY A 206 3.05 15.45 -21.06
N TRP A 207 2.05 15.22 -20.21
CA TRP A 207 2.12 15.63 -18.81
C TRP A 207 3.14 14.81 -18.00
N VAL A 208 3.31 13.52 -18.30
CA VAL A 208 4.31 12.66 -17.64
C VAL A 208 5.72 13.07 -18.06
N THR A 209 5.93 13.31 -19.36
CA THR A 209 7.22 13.76 -19.86
C THR A 209 7.57 15.14 -19.30
N ALA A 210 6.59 16.05 -19.18
CA ALA A 210 6.77 17.34 -18.53
C ALA A 210 7.11 17.22 -17.03
N PHE A 211 6.43 16.33 -16.28
CA PHE A 211 6.73 16.10 -14.86
C PHE A 211 8.16 15.58 -14.67
N ASN A 212 8.56 14.57 -15.46
CA ASN A 212 9.92 14.03 -15.40
C ASN A 212 10.97 15.09 -15.79
N ALA A 213 10.70 15.89 -16.81
CA ALA A 213 11.57 16.98 -17.26
C ALA A 213 11.67 18.14 -16.26
N SER A 214 10.64 18.36 -15.43
CA SER A 214 10.65 19.40 -14.39
C SER A 214 11.65 19.10 -13.27
N ARG A 215 12.18 17.87 -13.20
CA ARG A 215 13.12 17.41 -12.18
C ARG A 215 12.62 17.64 -10.75
N LYS A 216 11.31 17.50 -10.53
CA LYS A 216 10.70 17.63 -9.18
C LYS A 216 11.41 16.76 -8.14
N VAL A 217 11.85 15.57 -8.55
CA VAL A 217 12.65 14.63 -7.75
C VAL A 217 13.88 15.27 -7.10
N ASP A 218 14.54 16.22 -7.78
CA ASP A 218 15.77 16.85 -7.27
C ASP A 218 15.50 17.69 -6.02
N THR A 219 14.29 18.24 -5.88
CA THR A 219 13.88 19.02 -4.70
C THR A 219 13.75 18.17 -3.43
N TYR A 220 13.64 16.85 -3.60
CA TYR A 220 13.57 15.89 -2.49
C TYR A 220 14.94 15.34 -2.09
N MET A 221 15.98 15.60 -2.89
CA MET A 221 17.36 15.28 -2.53
C MET A 221 17.90 16.33 -1.55
N GLN A 222 17.39 16.27 -0.32
CA GLN A 222 17.67 17.21 0.76
C GLN A 222 17.92 16.47 2.08
N VAL A 223 18.42 17.18 3.09
CA VAL A 223 18.59 16.59 4.43
C VAL A 223 17.22 16.24 5.02
N TRP A 224 17.05 15.00 5.43
CA TRP A 224 15.87 14.57 6.17
C TRP A 224 16.07 14.84 7.66
N ASN A 225 15.32 15.81 8.17
CA ASN A 225 15.12 16.07 9.59
C ASN A 225 13.66 15.73 9.96
N THR A 226 13.43 15.45 11.24
CA THR A 226 12.09 15.33 11.79
C THR A 226 11.25 16.59 11.57
N LEU A 227 9.96 16.41 11.27
CA LEU A 227 8.99 17.46 11.01
C LEU A 227 8.69 18.31 12.24
N TYR A 228 8.66 17.69 13.42
CA TYR A 228 8.54 18.36 14.71
C TYR A 228 9.85 18.21 15.50
N PRO A 229 10.05 18.97 16.60
CA PRO A 229 11.20 18.76 17.47
C PRO A 229 11.30 17.28 17.90
N ILE A 230 12.48 16.69 17.70
CA ILE A 230 12.70 15.23 17.83
C ILE A 230 12.46 14.70 19.24
N ASP A 231 12.57 15.56 20.25
CA ASP A 231 12.27 15.31 21.66
C ASP A 231 10.77 15.17 21.95
N THR A 232 9.91 15.55 21.00
CA THR A 232 8.46 15.37 21.12
C THR A 232 7.96 14.04 20.54
N TYR A 233 8.83 13.20 19.95
CA TYR A 233 8.47 11.91 19.33
C TYR A 233 8.32 10.81 20.40
N ASP A 234 7.49 11.07 21.41
CA ASP A 234 7.29 10.22 22.59
C ASP A 234 6.62 8.88 22.26
N GLU A 235 5.97 8.81 21.10
CA GLU A 235 5.30 7.61 20.60
C GLU A 235 6.28 6.65 19.94
N SER A 236 7.56 6.99 19.84
CA SER A 236 8.64 6.19 19.25
C SER A 236 9.73 5.84 20.26
N GLY A 237 10.62 4.92 19.87
CA GLY A 237 11.81 4.57 20.65
C GLY A 237 12.86 5.70 20.67
N PRO A 238 13.96 5.50 21.43
CA PRO A 238 15.14 6.35 21.33
C PRO A 238 15.66 6.39 19.89
N ASP A 239 16.19 7.54 19.47
CA ASP A 239 16.76 7.73 18.13
C ASP A 239 17.92 6.76 17.87
N ASP A 240 18.93 6.79 18.76
CA ASP A 240 20.03 5.83 18.70
C ASP A 240 19.67 4.55 19.46
N ASN A 241 19.47 3.45 18.71
CA ASN A 241 19.23 2.14 19.29
C ASN A 241 19.74 1.00 18.37
N PRO A 242 20.00 -0.21 18.90
CA PRO A 242 20.64 -1.29 18.14
C PRO A 242 19.67 -2.11 17.28
N TYR A 243 18.39 -1.72 17.19
CA TYR A 243 17.35 -2.49 16.49
C TYR A 243 17.05 -1.96 15.08
N GLU A 244 17.67 -0.85 14.70
CA GLU A 244 17.43 -0.15 13.43
C GLU A 244 18.60 -0.32 12.45
N GLY A 245 18.27 -0.40 11.16
CA GLY A 245 19.24 -0.35 10.09
C GLY A 245 19.59 1.08 9.71
N LYS A 246 20.84 1.32 9.32
CA LYS A 246 21.33 2.62 8.86
C LYS A 246 21.44 2.72 7.34
N PHE A 247 21.53 3.93 6.79
CA PHE A 247 21.98 4.10 5.42
C PHE A 247 23.48 3.78 5.32
N THR A 248 23.90 3.27 4.15
CA THR A 248 25.33 3.06 3.88
C THR A 248 26.05 4.40 3.89
N GLY A 249 27.10 4.53 4.71
CA GLY A 249 27.86 5.77 4.89
C GLY A 249 27.55 6.53 6.19
N GLU A 250 26.52 6.10 6.93
CA GLU A 250 26.26 6.62 8.29
C GLU A 250 26.99 5.80 9.36
N ASP A 251 27.27 6.43 10.49
CA ASP A 251 27.85 5.75 11.66
C ASP A 251 26.74 5.04 12.47
N ALA A 252 25.59 5.69 12.65
CA ALA A 252 24.42 5.23 13.40
C ALA A 252 23.11 5.62 12.67
N PRO A 253 21.99 4.90 12.91
CA PRO A 253 20.67 5.23 12.36
C PRO A 253 20.03 6.35 13.18
N VAL A 254 20.53 7.58 13.06
CA VAL A 254 20.07 8.73 13.85
C VAL A 254 19.83 9.94 12.98
N PHE A 255 18.89 10.78 13.36
CA PHE A 255 18.67 12.04 12.66
C PHE A 255 19.82 13.03 12.92
N PRO A 256 20.14 13.89 11.92
CA PRO A 256 19.55 13.97 10.58
C PRO A 256 20.25 13.11 9.51
N HIS A 257 19.50 12.69 8.49
CA HIS A 257 20.04 11.95 7.34
C HIS A 257 20.35 12.88 6.16
N ASP A 258 21.63 13.04 5.81
CA ASP A 258 22.09 13.87 4.68
C ASP A 258 21.98 13.10 3.35
N LEU A 259 20.76 13.06 2.78
CA LEU A 259 20.47 12.27 1.58
C LEU A 259 21.38 12.59 0.39
N PRO A 260 21.71 13.86 0.06
CA PRO A 260 22.67 14.18 -1.00
C PRO A 260 24.02 13.46 -0.81
N LYS A 261 24.58 13.48 0.40
CA LYS A 261 25.87 12.82 0.69
C LYS A 261 25.79 11.30 0.65
N LEU A 262 24.64 10.73 1.01
CA LEU A 262 24.44 9.28 1.12
C LEU A 262 23.99 8.63 -0.19
N SER A 263 23.35 9.39 -1.09
CA SER A 263 22.65 8.89 -2.29
C SER A 263 23.47 7.92 -3.14
N ALA A 264 24.70 8.27 -3.51
CA ALA A 264 25.54 7.44 -4.38
C ALA A 264 25.81 6.02 -3.84
N GLN A 265 25.81 5.84 -2.52
CA GLN A 265 26.01 4.53 -1.86
C GLN A 265 24.70 3.80 -1.58
N ASN A 266 23.56 4.46 -1.78
CA ASN A 266 22.23 3.97 -1.43
C ASN A 266 21.28 3.98 -2.65
N GLY A 267 21.84 3.81 -3.85
CA GLY A 267 21.06 3.64 -5.08
C GLY A 267 20.64 4.96 -5.74
N ASP A 268 21.42 6.03 -5.56
CA ASP A 268 21.18 7.37 -6.10
C ASP A 268 19.80 7.90 -5.65
N TYR A 269 18.83 8.11 -6.54
CA TYR A 269 17.46 8.47 -6.14
C TYR A 269 16.73 7.34 -5.40
N GLY A 270 17.29 6.13 -5.38
CA GLY A 270 16.74 4.97 -4.66
C GLY A 270 16.69 5.20 -3.15
N ILE A 271 17.53 6.09 -2.63
CA ILE A 271 17.48 6.48 -1.22
C ILE A 271 16.12 7.10 -0.83
N LEU A 272 15.45 7.80 -1.76
CA LEU A 272 14.16 8.46 -1.53
C LEU A 272 13.03 7.46 -1.25
N ASN A 273 13.15 6.21 -1.72
CA ASN A 273 12.17 5.18 -1.42
C ASN A 273 12.05 4.90 0.08
N TYR A 274 13.12 5.17 0.85
CA TYR A 274 13.19 4.91 2.28
C TYR A 274 12.88 6.13 3.14
N THR A 275 12.46 7.23 2.53
CA THR A 275 12.19 8.49 3.23
C THR A 275 10.78 8.98 2.93
N PRO A 276 10.21 9.86 3.77
CA PRO A 276 8.87 10.42 3.54
C PRO A 276 8.73 11.08 2.17
N PHE A 277 9.83 11.54 1.59
CA PHE A 277 9.86 12.20 0.30
C PHE A 277 9.45 11.31 -0.88
N GLY A 278 9.58 9.98 -0.77
CA GLY A 278 9.01 9.06 -1.75
C GLY A 278 7.48 9.14 -1.83
N ASN A 279 6.82 9.31 -0.68
CA ASN A 279 5.36 9.53 -0.62
C ASN A 279 4.98 10.94 -1.09
N SER A 280 5.76 11.97 -0.76
CA SER A 280 5.52 13.33 -1.26
C SER A 280 5.67 13.42 -2.78
N LEU A 281 6.68 12.75 -3.35
CA LEU A 281 6.86 12.63 -4.80
C LEU A 281 5.71 11.87 -5.47
N THR A 282 5.21 10.80 -4.83
CA THR A 282 4.03 10.05 -5.28
C THR A 282 2.78 10.95 -5.29
N THR A 283 2.62 11.79 -4.27
CA THR A 283 1.50 12.76 -4.18
C THR A 283 1.58 13.81 -5.27
N ASP A 284 2.77 14.38 -5.51
CA ASP A 284 2.97 15.33 -6.61
C ASP A 284 2.61 14.72 -7.97
N PHE A 285 3.02 13.47 -8.20
CA PHE A 285 2.71 12.77 -9.45
C PHE A 285 1.22 12.43 -9.57
N ALA A 286 0.56 12.05 -8.48
CA ALA A 286 -0.89 11.81 -8.46
C ALA A 286 -1.69 13.09 -8.74
N ILE A 287 -1.27 14.23 -8.18
CA ILE A 287 -1.86 15.55 -8.49
C ILE A 287 -1.68 15.89 -9.96
N ALA A 288 -0.47 15.71 -10.50
CA ALA A 288 -0.19 15.94 -11.92
C ALA A 288 -1.02 15.01 -12.83
N ALA A 289 -1.30 13.78 -12.40
CA ALA A 289 -2.18 12.87 -13.14
C ALA A 289 -3.64 13.34 -13.12
N ILE A 290 -4.17 13.80 -11.97
CA ILE A 290 -5.52 14.36 -11.87
C ILE A 290 -5.69 15.53 -12.85
N GLU A 291 -4.73 16.45 -12.86
CA GLU A 291 -4.75 17.63 -13.74
C GLU A 291 -4.54 17.25 -15.21
N GLY A 292 -3.50 16.48 -15.52
CA GLY A 292 -3.11 16.13 -16.89
C GLY A 292 -4.13 15.25 -17.60
N GLU A 293 -4.79 14.36 -16.87
CA GLU A 293 -5.81 13.45 -17.40
C GLU A 293 -7.24 13.97 -17.21
N HIS A 294 -7.42 15.10 -16.52
CA HIS A 294 -8.72 15.68 -16.18
C HIS A 294 -9.63 14.69 -15.42
N LEU A 295 -9.05 13.94 -14.47
CA LEU A 295 -9.76 12.87 -13.76
C LEU A 295 -10.93 13.44 -12.94
N GLY A 296 -12.12 12.88 -13.13
CA GLY A 296 -13.36 13.37 -12.50
C GLY A 296 -13.87 14.70 -13.06
N GLY A 297 -13.35 15.14 -14.23
CA GLY A 297 -13.73 16.40 -14.88
C GLY A 297 -15.08 16.37 -15.58
N ASP A 298 -15.62 15.19 -15.90
CA ASP A 298 -16.93 15.01 -16.52
C ASP A 298 -17.85 14.11 -15.67
N ASP A 299 -18.88 13.50 -16.26
CA ASP A 299 -19.83 12.63 -15.55
C ASP A 299 -19.50 11.14 -15.71
N VAL A 300 -18.44 10.77 -16.42
CA VAL A 300 -17.99 9.39 -16.52
C VAL A 300 -17.07 9.10 -15.34
N THR A 301 -17.39 8.07 -14.54
CA THR A 301 -16.57 7.75 -13.37
C THR A 301 -15.18 7.28 -13.78
N ASP A 302 -14.16 7.93 -13.24
CA ASP A 302 -12.76 7.53 -13.31
C ASP A 302 -12.31 6.79 -12.06
N PHE A 303 -11.18 6.10 -12.14
CA PHE A 303 -10.53 5.40 -11.04
C PHE A 303 -9.04 5.80 -10.94
N LEU A 304 -8.61 6.25 -9.77
CA LEU A 304 -7.21 6.52 -9.44
C LEU A 304 -6.77 5.64 -8.27
N ALA A 305 -5.81 4.74 -8.50
CA ALA A 305 -5.16 3.96 -7.46
C ALA A 305 -3.81 4.57 -7.11
N VAL A 306 -3.59 4.90 -5.83
CA VAL A 306 -2.34 5.48 -5.32
C VAL A 306 -1.80 4.60 -4.21
N SER A 307 -0.55 4.16 -4.35
CA SER A 307 0.14 3.38 -3.32
C SER A 307 1.29 4.19 -2.73
N TYR A 308 1.19 4.49 -1.43
CA TYR A 308 2.23 5.12 -0.63
C TYR A 308 3.16 4.06 -0.07
N SER A 309 4.29 3.82 -0.74
CA SER A 309 5.18 2.70 -0.41
C SER A 309 6.41 3.06 0.41
N ALA A 310 6.66 4.34 0.68
CA ALA A 310 7.83 4.72 1.48
C ALA A 310 7.72 4.30 2.95
N THR A 311 6.48 4.12 3.45
CA THR A 311 6.21 3.59 4.80
C THR A 311 6.74 2.16 4.98
N ASP A 312 6.62 1.31 3.96
CA ASP A 312 7.14 -0.06 3.98
C ASP A 312 8.66 -0.10 3.94
N TYR A 313 9.27 0.68 3.04
CA TYR A 313 10.73 0.79 2.97
C TYR A 313 11.33 1.34 4.27
N ALA A 314 10.75 2.41 4.84
CA ALA A 314 11.16 2.95 6.13
C ALA A 314 10.96 1.94 7.25
N GLY A 315 9.79 1.28 7.31
CA GLY A 315 9.50 0.23 8.30
C GLY A 315 10.45 -0.96 8.20
N HIS A 316 10.85 -1.37 7.00
CA HIS A 316 11.84 -2.43 6.80
C HIS A 316 13.25 -2.04 7.22
N ARG A 317 13.66 -0.78 7.04
CA ARG A 317 14.99 -0.31 7.42
C ARG A 317 15.09 -0.02 8.92
N PHE A 318 14.17 0.78 9.45
CA PHE A 318 14.25 1.35 10.80
C PHE A 318 13.38 0.59 11.81
N GLY A 319 12.41 -0.20 11.35
CA GLY A 319 11.49 -0.90 12.23
C GLY A 319 10.32 -0.03 12.68
N VAL A 320 9.23 -0.69 13.07
CA VAL A 320 7.91 -0.07 13.35
C VAL A 320 7.89 0.90 14.53
N ASN A 321 8.94 0.94 15.36
CA ASN A 321 9.04 1.80 16.55
C ASN A 321 9.90 3.05 16.35
N SER A 322 10.56 3.18 15.21
CA SER A 322 11.52 4.25 14.92
C SER A 322 10.88 5.62 14.78
N LYS A 323 11.69 6.66 15.01
CA LYS A 323 11.29 8.05 14.77
C LYS A 323 11.09 8.32 13.28
N GLU A 324 11.82 7.61 12.43
CA GLU A 324 11.77 7.59 10.97
C GLU A 324 10.39 7.17 10.49
N VAL A 325 9.85 6.08 11.02
CA VAL A 325 8.48 5.64 10.71
C VAL A 325 7.47 6.66 11.19
N GLN A 326 7.58 7.16 12.43
CA GLN A 326 6.67 8.20 12.92
C GLN A 326 6.70 9.43 12.02
N ASP A 327 7.88 9.96 11.69
CA ASP A 327 8.03 11.14 10.81
C ASP A 327 7.45 10.90 9.42
N THR A 328 7.61 9.69 8.89
CA THR A 328 7.01 9.27 7.62
C THR A 328 5.48 9.35 7.65
N TYR A 329 4.84 8.89 8.73
CA TYR A 329 3.38 9.00 8.88
C TYR A 329 2.91 10.44 9.09
N LEU A 330 3.64 11.24 9.86
CA LEU A 330 3.29 12.64 10.08
C LEU A 330 3.37 13.48 8.80
N ARG A 331 4.33 13.17 7.91
CA ARG A 331 4.43 13.82 6.59
C ARG A 331 3.43 13.25 5.60
N LEU A 332 3.16 11.94 5.65
CA LEU A 332 2.09 11.32 4.84
C LEU A 332 0.72 11.93 5.17
N ASP A 333 0.43 12.23 6.43
CA ASP A 333 -0.81 12.94 6.82
C ASP A 333 -0.97 14.28 6.09
N LYS A 334 0.12 15.06 5.98
CA LYS A 334 0.14 16.32 5.21
C LYS A 334 0.01 16.08 3.71
N ASP A 335 0.61 15.02 3.19
CA ASP A 335 0.49 14.66 1.78
C ASP A 335 -0.94 14.21 1.41
N LEU A 336 -1.62 13.48 2.30
CA LEU A 336 -3.04 13.15 2.17
C LEU A 336 -3.91 14.41 2.18
N GLU A 337 -3.65 15.35 3.12
CA GLU A 337 -4.34 16.64 3.13
C GLU A 337 -4.19 17.39 1.80
N ARG A 338 -2.97 17.44 1.27
CA ARG A 338 -2.70 18.06 -0.04
C ARG A 338 -3.49 17.40 -1.17
N LEU A 339 -3.50 16.06 -1.23
CA LEU A 339 -4.26 15.32 -2.24
C LEU A 339 -5.77 15.59 -2.11
N PHE A 340 -6.31 15.56 -0.89
CA PHE A 340 -7.74 15.79 -0.67
C PHE A 340 -8.17 17.22 -0.99
N ASN A 341 -7.32 18.22 -0.75
CA ASN A 341 -7.60 19.60 -1.16
C ASN A 341 -7.65 19.72 -2.69
N VAL A 342 -6.73 19.07 -3.42
CA VAL A 342 -6.78 19.04 -4.89
C VAL A 342 -8.05 18.35 -5.39
N LEU A 343 -8.50 17.26 -4.76
CA LEU A 343 -9.76 16.61 -5.10
C LEU A 343 -10.98 17.51 -4.83
N ASP A 344 -10.98 18.22 -3.71
CA ASP A 344 -12.03 19.20 -3.37
C ASP A 344 -12.14 20.30 -4.43
N GLU A 345 -10.99 20.80 -4.91
CA GLU A 345 -10.91 21.89 -5.87
C GLU A 345 -11.23 21.45 -7.30
N ASN A 346 -10.70 20.30 -7.74
CA ASN A 346 -10.79 19.86 -9.14
C ASN A 346 -12.02 18.99 -9.43
N VAL A 347 -12.42 18.14 -8.48
CA VAL A 347 -13.56 17.20 -8.67
C VAL A 347 -14.80 17.69 -7.94
N GLY A 348 -14.61 18.32 -6.78
CA GLY A 348 -15.68 18.85 -5.92
C GLY A 348 -16.08 17.89 -4.81
N LYS A 349 -16.23 18.42 -3.60
CA LYS A 349 -16.74 17.67 -2.43
C LYS A 349 -18.05 16.95 -2.76
N GLY A 350 -18.11 15.66 -2.45
CA GLY A 350 -19.27 14.81 -2.73
C GLY A 350 -19.31 14.21 -4.13
N ASN A 351 -18.43 14.65 -5.06
CA ASN A 351 -18.30 14.06 -6.39
C ASN A 351 -17.19 13.02 -6.48
N TYR A 352 -16.42 12.78 -5.43
CA TYR A 352 -15.42 11.72 -5.39
C TYR A 352 -15.59 10.85 -4.14
N THR A 353 -15.07 9.62 -4.20
CA THR A 353 -15.01 8.70 -3.05
C THR A 353 -13.57 8.24 -2.86
N VAL A 354 -13.08 8.31 -1.62
CA VAL A 354 -11.76 7.78 -1.25
C VAL A 354 -11.94 6.56 -0.35
N PHE A 355 -11.19 5.49 -0.62
CA PHE A 355 -10.92 4.46 0.38
C PHE A 355 -9.42 4.40 0.67
N LEU A 356 -9.05 4.16 1.92
CA LEU A 356 -7.66 3.98 2.36
C LEU A 356 -7.54 2.68 3.14
N THR A 357 -6.55 1.86 2.80
CA THR A 357 -6.24 0.60 3.50
C THR A 357 -4.73 0.33 3.45
N ALA A 358 -4.31 -0.83 3.95
CA ALA A 358 -2.96 -1.37 3.81
C ALA A 358 -2.98 -2.69 3.03
N ASP A 359 -1.85 -3.06 2.44
CA ASP A 359 -1.60 -4.35 1.80
C ASP A 359 -1.15 -5.44 2.79
N HIS A 360 -0.51 -5.02 3.88
CA HIS A 360 -0.18 -5.80 5.06
C HIS A 360 0.17 -4.90 6.26
N GLY A 361 0.36 -5.51 7.43
CA GLY A 361 0.97 -4.85 8.59
C GLY A 361 2.48 -5.14 8.69
N ALA A 362 3.03 -4.97 9.89
CA ALA A 362 4.39 -5.39 10.22
C ALA A 362 4.51 -5.81 11.69
N VAL A 363 5.44 -6.71 11.95
CA VAL A 363 5.83 -7.10 13.31
C VAL A 363 6.82 -6.09 13.89
N HIS A 364 6.93 -6.06 15.22
CA HIS A 364 8.06 -5.41 15.87
C HIS A 364 9.37 -6.13 15.55
N VAL A 365 10.50 -5.42 15.59
CA VAL A 365 11.82 -6.02 15.41
C VAL A 365 12.01 -7.11 16.48
N PRO A 366 12.28 -8.38 16.10
CA PRO A 366 12.36 -9.47 17.08
C PRO A 366 13.39 -9.23 18.18
N ALA A 367 14.57 -8.69 17.86
CA ALA A 367 15.61 -8.37 18.85
C ALA A 367 15.15 -7.30 19.88
N TYR A 368 14.29 -6.36 19.49
CA TYR A 368 13.67 -5.41 20.43
C TYR A 368 12.69 -6.12 21.36
N LEU A 369 11.83 -7.00 20.82
CA LEU A 369 10.89 -7.78 21.63
C LEU A 369 11.62 -8.65 22.66
N GLU A 370 12.71 -9.33 22.26
CA GLU A 370 13.53 -10.14 23.15
C GLU A 370 14.14 -9.32 24.30
N SER A 371 14.61 -8.09 24.04
CA SER A 371 15.22 -7.23 25.07
C SER A 371 14.22 -6.80 26.15
N VAL A 372 12.94 -6.71 25.79
CA VAL A 372 11.81 -6.43 26.70
C VAL A 372 11.06 -7.71 27.13
N LYS A 373 11.66 -8.89 26.92
CA LYS A 373 11.17 -10.21 27.37
C LYS A 373 9.85 -10.65 26.72
N ILE A 374 9.52 -10.14 25.55
CA ILE A 374 8.39 -10.60 24.73
C ILE A 374 8.87 -11.79 23.87
N PRO A 375 8.12 -12.91 23.78
CA PRO A 375 8.50 -14.03 22.93
C PRO A 375 8.62 -13.62 21.46
N ALA A 376 9.82 -13.75 20.91
CA ALA A 376 10.13 -13.47 19.51
C ALA A 376 11.35 -14.30 19.07
N GLY A 377 11.69 -14.22 17.78
CA GLY A 377 12.88 -14.86 17.22
C GLY A 377 12.93 -14.77 15.70
N TYR A 378 14.07 -15.14 15.14
CA TYR A 378 14.30 -15.17 13.69
C TYR A 378 14.18 -16.60 13.14
N PHE A 379 13.63 -16.71 11.92
CA PHE A 379 13.61 -17.98 11.20
C PHE A 379 14.86 -18.12 10.32
N GLU A 380 15.76 -19.00 10.72
CA GLU A 380 17.02 -19.29 10.02
C GLU A 380 16.79 -20.20 8.80
N ALA A 381 16.33 -19.62 7.69
CA ALA A 381 15.98 -20.36 6.48
C ALA A 381 17.14 -21.23 5.92
N PRO A 382 18.41 -20.76 5.84
CA PRO A 382 19.51 -21.61 5.38
C PRO A 382 19.78 -22.80 6.30
N ALA A 383 19.71 -22.60 7.62
CA ALA A 383 19.90 -23.68 8.60
C ALA A 383 18.74 -24.70 8.55
N PHE A 384 17.50 -24.23 8.38
CA PHE A 384 16.36 -25.09 8.15
C PHE A 384 16.53 -25.95 6.89
N ALA A 385 16.90 -25.33 5.76
CA ALA A 385 17.13 -26.02 4.50
C ALA A 385 18.23 -27.08 4.61
N ALA A 386 19.34 -26.77 5.29
CA ALA A 386 20.43 -27.71 5.51
C ALA A 386 20.00 -28.92 6.36
N ARG A 387 19.27 -28.67 7.47
CA ARG A 387 18.74 -29.75 8.33
C ARG A 387 17.72 -30.62 7.62
N LEU A 388 16.82 -30.02 6.84
CA LEU A 388 15.82 -30.74 6.07
C LEU A 388 16.47 -31.64 5.03
N ASN A 389 17.41 -31.12 4.23
CA ASN A 389 18.13 -31.93 3.25
C ASN A 389 18.94 -33.07 3.89
N ALA A 390 19.62 -32.81 5.02
CA ALA A 390 20.34 -33.86 5.75
C ALA A 390 19.40 -34.96 6.28
N PHE A 391 18.23 -34.58 6.81
CA PHE A 391 17.20 -35.52 7.24
C PHE A 391 16.69 -36.39 6.08
N LEU A 392 16.31 -35.76 4.97
CA LEU A 392 15.79 -36.44 3.78
C LEU A 392 16.83 -37.42 3.21
N LYS A 393 18.09 -36.99 3.09
CA LYS A 393 19.20 -37.86 2.68
C LYS A 393 19.39 -39.05 3.60
N SER A 394 19.34 -38.84 4.92
CA SER A 394 19.48 -39.94 5.88
C SER A 394 18.32 -40.94 5.79
N ARG A 395 17.09 -40.44 5.65
CA ARG A 395 15.85 -41.23 5.65
C ARG A 395 15.61 -42.00 4.36
N PHE A 396 15.87 -41.38 3.21
CA PHE A 396 15.53 -41.89 1.88
C PHE A 396 16.74 -42.29 1.05
N LYS A 397 17.96 -42.02 1.53
CA LYS A 397 19.23 -42.31 0.84
C LYS A 397 19.41 -41.57 -0.49
N THR A 398 18.62 -40.52 -0.72
CA THR A 398 18.67 -39.67 -1.90
C THR A 398 18.95 -38.22 -1.48
N ASP A 399 19.90 -37.59 -2.15
CA ASP A 399 20.29 -36.19 -1.90
C ASP A 399 19.42 -35.23 -2.72
N LYS A 400 19.37 -33.94 -2.35
CA LYS A 400 18.72 -32.87 -3.13
C LYS A 400 17.24 -33.08 -3.49
N LEU A 401 16.49 -33.80 -2.64
CA LEU A 401 15.05 -33.96 -2.80
C LEU A 401 14.27 -32.63 -2.65
N VAL A 402 14.88 -31.60 -2.06
CA VAL A 402 14.31 -30.26 -1.97
C VAL A 402 14.78 -29.41 -3.14
N LYS A 403 13.85 -28.97 -3.98
CA LYS A 403 14.09 -28.12 -5.14
C LYS A 403 14.10 -26.63 -4.78
N ASN A 404 13.18 -26.21 -3.91
CA ASN A 404 13.10 -24.81 -3.47
C ASN A 404 12.42 -24.68 -2.09
N ILE A 405 12.82 -23.67 -1.31
CA ILE A 405 12.12 -23.22 -0.11
C ILE A 405 11.95 -21.71 -0.22
N SER A 406 10.72 -21.26 -0.40
CA SER A 406 10.38 -19.84 -0.55
C SER A 406 8.97 -19.60 -0.04
N ASN A 407 8.66 -18.37 0.41
CA ASN A 407 7.30 -17.97 0.81
C ASN A 407 6.64 -18.90 1.86
N GLN A 408 7.44 -19.49 2.76
CA GLN A 408 7.00 -20.51 3.73
C GLN A 408 6.43 -21.80 3.10
N GLN A 409 6.85 -22.10 1.87
CA GLN A 409 6.48 -23.28 1.09
C GLN A 409 7.73 -24.12 0.77
N LEU A 410 7.52 -25.42 0.56
CA LEU A 410 8.54 -26.39 0.22
C LEU A 410 8.19 -27.02 -1.14
N PHE A 411 9.14 -26.99 -2.07
CA PHE A 411 9.01 -27.62 -3.37
C PHE A 411 9.97 -28.80 -3.43
N LEU A 412 9.42 -29.99 -3.66
CA LEU A 412 10.18 -31.23 -3.80
C LEU A 412 10.48 -31.51 -5.27
N ASP A 413 11.62 -32.16 -5.53
CA ASP A 413 11.99 -32.61 -6.85
C ASP A 413 11.25 -33.91 -7.20
N GLN A 414 10.13 -33.78 -7.91
CA GLN A 414 9.23 -34.90 -8.23
C GLN A 414 9.88 -35.91 -9.20
N GLU A 415 10.73 -35.43 -10.12
CA GLU A 415 11.46 -36.31 -11.05
C GLU A 415 12.46 -37.16 -10.26
N LEU A 416 13.22 -36.52 -9.37
CA LEU A 416 14.19 -37.24 -8.54
C LEU A 416 13.54 -38.20 -7.54
N ILE A 417 12.37 -37.86 -6.99
CA ILE A 417 11.57 -38.76 -6.14
C ILE A 417 11.19 -40.02 -6.93
N ALA A 418 10.68 -39.86 -8.15
CA ALA A 418 10.30 -40.98 -9.01
C ALA A 418 11.50 -41.84 -9.43
N GLU A 419 12.61 -41.21 -9.83
CA GLU A 419 13.87 -41.90 -10.19
C GLU A 419 14.45 -42.71 -9.02
N ALA A 420 14.31 -42.21 -7.80
CA ALA A 420 14.72 -42.90 -6.59
C ALA A 420 13.75 -44.02 -6.16
N GLY A 421 12.65 -44.24 -6.88
CA GLY A 421 11.62 -45.22 -6.53
C GLY A 421 10.91 -44.91 -5.21
N LEU A 422 10.82 -43.62 -4.86
CA LEU A 422 10.13 -43.14 -3.67
C LEU A 422 8.68 -42.79 -4.03
N GLU A 423 7.76 -43.06 -3.09
CA GLU A 423 6.39 -42.58 -3.20
C GLU A 423 6.33 -41.09 -2.79
N PRO A 424 5.63 -40.22 -3.55
CA PRO A 424 5.55 -38.78 -3.31
C PRO A 424 4.96 -38.36 -1.96
#